data_AF-A0A1G3EK90-F1
#
_entry.id   AF-A0A1G3EK90-F1
#
_cell.length_a   1.000
_cell.length_b   1.000
_cell.length_c   1.000
_cell.angle_alpha   90.00
_cell.angle_beta   90.00
_cell.angle_gamma   90.00
#
_symmetry.space_group_name_H-M   'P 1'
#
loop_
_entity.id
_entity.type
_entity.pdbx_description
1 polymer ?
#
loop_
_entity_poly.entity_id
_entity_poly.type
_entity_poly.pdbx_seq_one_letter_code
_entity_poly.pdbx_strand_id
1 'polypeptide(L)'
;MPPAKFKIVFNGELMPDALLDEVKDKLAQLFKSDRSKINGLFDGGPIALKRDLSEEEADKYLAALQRTGAKVRKEADLAASLSLVETDDHVTPSTLSATTTASNDLRMNCPKCGHEQAKAVECEACGIIIDKFLARQAELGDSAPAPTASQAAAVAPTSAPISATPYAPPTANVAEALPEFAELKPFGIEGRIGRLRYLAWSLVMMAAALVILGIGASVIFALGSDTSLLTIIGGLLGTLAVIAMAVVSIQIGVKRLHDIGWSG
;
A
#
# COMPACT_ATOMS: atom_id res chain seq x y z
N MET A 1 1.86 21.32 -29.54
CA MET A 1 0.70 20.44 -29.30
C MET A 1 1.25 19.11 -28.82
N PRO A 2 1.02 18.66 -27.57
CA PRO A 2 1.43 17.33 -27.16
C PRO A 2 0.73 16.28 -28.06
N PRO A 3 1.41 15.19 -28.44
CA PRO A 3 0.80 14.17 -29.28
C PRO A 3 -0.40 13.55 -28.54
N ALA A 4 -1.54 13.43 -29.23
CA ALA A 4 -2.71 12.77 -28.67
C ALA A 4 -2.37 11.30 -28.42
N LYS A 5 -2.49 10.87 -27.16
CA LYS A 5 -2.31 9.47 -26.76
C LYS A 5 -3.64 8.74 -26.83
N PHE A 6 -3.63 7.50 -27.28
CA PHE A 6 -4.81 6.66 -27.44
C PHE A 6 -4.72 5.42 -26.55
N LYS A 7 -5.88 4.88 -26.18
CA LYS A 7 -6.04 3.59 -25.50
C LYS A 7 -6.98 2.70 -26.32
N ILE A 8 -6.76 1.39 -26.22
CA ILE A 8 -7.63 0.39 -26.85
C ILE A 8 -8.50 -0.24 -25.78
N VAL A 9 -9.81 -0.14 -25.95
CA VAL A 9 -10.82 -0.66 -25.01
C VAL A 9 -11.52 -1.86 -25.63
N PHE A 10 -11.67 -2.91 -24.84
CA PHE A 10 -12.41 -4.13 -25.17
C PHE A 10 -13.61 -4.27 -24.23
N ASN A 11 -14.79 -4.52 -24.81
CA ASN A 11 -16.07 -4.55 -24.09
C ASN A 11 -16.65 -5.97 -23.94
N GLY A 12 -15.86 -7.02 -24.20
CA GLY A 12 -16.36 -8.40 -24.19
C GLY A 12 -17.18 -8.79 -25.44
N GLU A 13 -17.37 -7.88 -26.40
CA GLU A 13 -18.14 -8.15 -27.62
C GLU A 13 -17.31 -8.88 -28.68
N LEU A 14 -17.94 -9.85 -29.35
CA LEU A 14 -17.38 -10.59 -30.48
C LEU A 14 -17.87 -10.02 -31.80
N MET A 15 -17.10 -10.24 -32.87
CA MET A 15 -17.59 -10.02 -34.23
C MET A 15 -18.65 -11.08 -34.60
N PRO A 16 -19.63 -10.74 -35.46
CA PRO A 16 -20.77 -11.61 -35.77
C PRO A 16 -20.38 -12.97 -36.41
N ASP A 17 -19.18 -13.07 -36.98
CA ASP A 17 -18.67 -14.28 -37.64
C ASP A 17 -17.64 -15.07 -36.80
N ALA A 18 -17.50 -14.75 -35.51
CA ALA A 18 -16.43 -15.32 -34.66
C ALA A 18 -16.98 -16.20 -33.52
N LEU A 19 -16.45 -17.42 -33.38
CA LEU A 19 -16.81 -18.36 -32.32
C LEU A 19 -16.10 -18.01 -30.99
N LEU A 20 -16.86 -17.90 -29.90
CA LEU A 20 -16.35 -17.50 -28.57
C LEU A 20 -15.11 -18.30 -28.12
N ASP A 21 -15.13 -19.62 -28.27
CA ASP A 21 -14.01 -20.47 -27.85
C ASP A 21 -12.75 -20.28 -28.70
N GLU A 22 -12.91 -20.12 -30.02
CA GLU A 22 -11.79 -19.91 -30.94
C GLU A 22 -11.15 -18.53 -30.73
N VAL A 23 -11.96 -17.51 -30.45
CA VAL A 23 -11.47 -16.16 -30.15
C VAL A 23 -10.72 -16.13 -28.83
N LYS A 24 -11.19 -16.86 -27.81
CA LYS A 24 -10.51 -16.98 -26.51
C LYS A 24 -9.12 -17.61 -26.67
N ASP A 25 -8.99 -18.66 -27.46
CA ASP A 25 -7.71 -19.32 -27.70
C ASP A 25 -6.74 -18.43 -28.51
N LYS A 26 -7.24 -17.74 -29.55
CA LYS A 26 -6.45 -16.77 -30.32
C LYS A 26 -5.99 -15.57 -29.48
N LEU A 27 -6.85 -15.06 -28.59
CA LEU A 27 -6.49 -13.98 -27.67
C LEU A 27 -5.48 -14.44 -26.62
N ALA A 28 -5.64 -15.65 -26.05
CA ALA A 28 -4.69 -16.23 -25.12
C ALA A 28 -3.29 -16.33 -25.74
N GLN A 29 -3.21 -16.74 -27.02
CA GLN A 29 -1.96 -16.80 -27.76
C GLN A 29 -1.37 -15.42 -28.06
N LEU A 30 -2.19 -14.45 -28.48
CA LEU A 30 -1.74 -13.10 -28.81
C LEU A 30 -1.19 -12.35 -27.59
N PHE A 31 -1.87 -12.48 -26.45
CA PHE A 31 -1.47 -11.86 -25.18
C PHE A 31 -0.53 -12.73 -24.34
N LYS A 32 -0.18 -13.94 -24.81
CA LYS A 32 0.60 -14.94 -24.06
C LYS A 32 0.10 -15.10 -22.62
N SER A 33 -1.22 -15.18 -22.46
CA SER A 33 -1.91 -15.16 -21.18
C SER A 33 -2.82 -16.37 -21.01
N ASP A 34 -3.05 -16.78 -19.77
CA ASP A 34 -3.83 -17.98 -19.45
C ASP A 34 -5.30 -17.85 -19.86
N ARG A 35 -5.92 -18.97 -20.30
CA ARG A 35 -7.34 -19.01 -20.72
C ARG A 35 -8.30 -18.49 -19.65
N SER A 36 -7.99 -18.68 -18.37
CA SER A 36 -8.78 -18.16 -17.25
C SER A 36 -8.75 -16.63 -17.16
N LYS A 37 -7.61 -15.98 -17.44
CA LYS A 37 -7.50 -14.51 -17.47
C LYS A 37 -8.26 -13.93 -18.66
N ILE A 38 -8.21 -14.61 -19.80
CA ILE A 38 -8.97 -14.22 -20.99
C ILE A 38 -10.47 -14.38 -20.77
N ASN A 39 -10.93 -15.45 -20.12
CA ASN A 39 -12.35 -15.61 -19.76
C ASN A 39 -12.87 -14.42 -18.94
N GLY A 40 -12.09 -13.96 -17.95
CA GLY A 40 -12.44 -12.78 -17.15
C GLY A 40 -12.56 -11.47 -17.96
N LEU A 41 -11.96 -11.37 -19.16
CA LEU A 41 -12.14 -10.22 -20.04
C LEU A 41 -13.50 -10.21 -20.76
N PHE A 42 -14.16 -11.37 -20.88
CA PHE A 42 -15.49 -11.49 -21.47
C PHE A 42 -16.60 -11.36 -20.42
N ASP A 43 -16.31 -11.72 -19.17
CA ASP A 43 -17.26 -11.66 -18.06
C ASP A 43 -17.29 -10.27 -17.35
N GLY A 44 -16.34 -9.40 -17.68
CA GLY A 44 -16.16 -8.06 -17.09
C GLY A 44 -16.66 -6.91 -17.96
N GLY A 45 -16.75 -5.71 -17.37
CA GLY A 45 -17.06 -4.46 -18.09
C GLY A 45 -15.94 -3.99 -19.03
N PRO A 46 -16.03 -2.76 -19.58
CA PRO A 46 -15.02 -2.22 -20.50
C PRO A 46 -13.61 -2.22 -19.90
N ILE A 47 -12.68 -2.97 -20.51
CA ILE A 47 -11.28 -3.10 -20.05
C ILE A 47 -10.34 -2.49 -21.08
N ALA A 48 -9.39 -1.65 -20.61
CA ALA A 48 -8.32 -1.11 -21.44
C ALA A 48 -7.18 -2.15 -21.58
N LEU A 49 -6.97 -2.66 -22.79
CA LEU A 49 -5.93 -3.66 -23.08
C LEU A 49 -4.53 -3.05 -23.11
N LYS A 50 -4.42 -1.83 -23.66
CA LYS A 50 -3.16 -1.09 -23.77
C LYS A 50 -3.43 0.41 -23.79
N ARG A 51 -2.56 1.17 -23.11
CA ARG A 51 -2.61 2.63 -22.97
C ARG A 51 -1.32 3.26 -23.52
N ASP A 52 -1.31 4.60 -23.61
CA ASP A 52 -0.17 5.40 -24.06
C ASP A 52 0.30 5.07 -25.50
N LEU A 53 -0.64 4.77 -26.40
CA LEU A 53 -0.31 4.47 -27.80
C LEU A 53 -0.36 5.74 -28.66
N SER A 54 0.55 5.86 -29.60
CA SER A 54 0.41 6.81 -30.72
C SER A 54 -0.73 6.38 -31.65
N GLU A 55 -1.20 7.28 -32.50
CA GLU A 55 -2.31 6.99 -33.43
C GLU A 55 -2.01 5.81 -34.36
N GLU A 56 -0.81 5.81 -34.96
CA GLU A 56 -0.35 4.77 -35.88
C GLU A 56 -0.21 3.40 -35.19
N GLU A 57 0.30 3.39 -33.95
CA GLU A 57 0.41 2.17 -33.16
C GLU A 57 -0.97 1.65 -32.76
N ALA A 58 -1.86 2.53 -32.31
CA ALA A 58 -3.22 2.16 -31.93
C ALA A 58 -3.97 1.49 -33.09
N ASP A 59 -3.83 2.01 -34.31
CA ASP A 59 -4.45 1.42 -35.51
C ASP A 59 -3.86 0.04 -35.86
N LYS A 60 -2.55 -0.14 -35.68
CA LYS A 60 -1.88 -1.44 -35.85
C LYS A 60 -2.41 -2.48 -34.85
N TYR A 61 -2.56 -2.10 -33.58
CA TYR A 61 -3.08 -2.99 -32.55
C TYR A 61 -4.58 -3.27 -32.73
N LEU A 62 -5.38 -2.29 -33.15
CA LEU A 62 -6.80 -2.51 -33.49
C LEU A 62 -6.95 -3.53 -34.61
N ALA A 63 -6.17 -3.39 -35.70
CA ALA A 63 -6.20 -4.34 -36.80
C ALA A 63 -5.74 -5.75 -36.37
N ALA A 64 -4.78 -5.86 -35.45
CA ALA A 64 -4.34 -7.16 -34.93
C ALA A 64 -5.43 -7.83 -34.07
N LEU A 65 -6.13 -7.07 -33.22
CA LEU A 65 -7.17 -7.56 -32.31
C LEU A 65 -8.49 -7.86 -33.04
N GLN A 66 -8.83 -7.11 -34.08
CA GLN A 66 -10.01 -7.41 -34.91
C GLN A 66 -9.83 -8.69 -35.72
N ARG A 67 -8.60 -9.00 -36.16
CA ARG A 67 -8.29 -10.27 -36.85
C ARG A 67 -8.47 -11.50 -35.97
N THR A 68 -8.39 -11.35 -34.64
CA THR A 68 -8.66 -12.45 -33.71
C THR A 68 -10.15 -12.63 -33.43
N GLY A 69 -11.03 -11.79 -33.99
CA GLY A 69 -12.49 -11.87 -33.83
C GLY A 69 -13.05 -11.04 -32.66
N ALA A 70 -12.22 -10.25 -31.99
CA ALA A 70 -12.61 -9.39 -30.86
C ALA A 70 -13.03 -7.99 -31.34
N LYS A 71 -14.17 -7.49 -30.86
CA LYS A 71 -14.62 -6.13 -31.17
C LYS A 71 -13.96 -5.13 -30.22
N VAL A 72 -13.00 -4.40 -30.74
CA VAL A 72 -12.20 -3.41 -29.99
C VAL A 72 -12.43 -1.99 -30.52
N ARG A 73 -12.39 -1.00 -29.62
CA ARG A 73 -12.60 0.43 -29.94
C ARG A 73 -11.39 1.28 -29.55
N LYS A 74 -11.04 2.23 -30.43
CA LYS A 74 -10.06 3.30 -30.17
C LYS A 74 -10.73 4.39 -29.33
N GLU A 75 -10.14 4.77 -28.21
CA GLU A 75 -10.55 5.94 -27.43
C GLU A 75 -9.35 6.85 -27.16
N ALA A 76 -9.56 8.16 -27.19
CA ALA A 76 -8.55 9.13 -26.79
C ALA A 76 -8.27 9.01 -25.27
N ASP A 77 -7.00 8.87 -24.90
CA ASP A 77 -6.58 8.79 -23.51
C ASP A 77 -6.36 10.20 -22.94
N LEU A 78 -7.46 10.86 -22.58
CA LEU A 78 -7.43 12.20 -21.96
C LEU A 78 -6.66 12.22 -20.65
N ALA A 79 -6.64 11.10 -19.90
CA ALA A 79 -5.90 11.01 -18.62
C ALA A 79 -4.38 11.03 -18.84
N ALA A 80 -3.89 10.41 -19.92
CA ALA A 80 -2.47 10.46 -20.28
C ALA A 80 -2.03 11.80 -20.90
N SER A 81 -2.99 12.67 -21.29
CA SER A 81 -2.74 14.03 -21.77
C SER A 81 -2.68 15.08 -20.65
N LEU A 82 -3.07 14.72 -19.43
CA LEU A 82 -2.96 15.57 -18.23
C LEU A 82 -1.58 15.39 -17.60
N SER A 83 -0.58 16.07 -18.15
CA SER A 83 0.71 16.25 -17.48
C SER A 83 0.55 17.28 -16.38
N LEU A 84 0.75 16.88 -15.12
CA LEU A 84 0.81 17.80 -13.99
C LEU A 84 2.06 18.68 -14.13
N VAL A 85 1.86 19.98 -14.32
CA VAL A 85 2.90 20.98 -14.06
C VAL A 85 2.88 21.24 -12.56
N GLU A 86 3.98 20.96 -11.87
CA GLU A 86 4.20 21.46 -10.51
C GLU A 86 4.18 22.99 -10.56
N THR A 87 3.14 23.59 -9.96
CA THR A 87 3.15 25.01 -9.63
C THR A 87 3.83 25.15 -8.28
N ASP A 88 5.07 25.65 -8.28
CA ASP A 88 5.75 26.18 -7.10
C ASP A 88 4.99 27.41 -6.56
N ASP A 89 3.91 27.19 -5.83
CA ASP A 89 3.18 28.22 -5.09
C ASP A 89 3.26 27.94 -3.57
N HIS A 90 4.48 28.05 -3.03
CA HIS A 90 4.63 28.41 -1.63
C HIS A 90 4.62 29.95 -1.50
N VAL A 91 3.44 30.51 -1.27
CA VAL A 91 3.31 31.89 -0.79
C VAL A 91 3.94 31.96 0.60
N THR A 92 5.13 32.55 0.68
CA THR A 92 5.78 32.94 1.93
C THR A 92 5.16 34.25 2.42
N PRO A 93 4.53 34.30 3.61
CA PRO A 93 3.88 35.50 4.10
C PRO A 93 4.92 36.39 4.77
N SER A 94 5.67 37.18 4.00
CA SER A 94 6.53 38.23 4.56
C SER A 94 6.79 39.34 3.56
N THR A 95 5.72 40.03 3.19
CA THR A 95 5.77 41.46 2.83
C THR A 95 4.34 41.99 2.82
N LEU A 96 4.06 42.91 3.75
CA LEU A 96 3.13 44.04 3.68
C LEU A 96 2.54 44.31 5.07
N SER A 97 3.37 44.93 5.91
CA SER A 97 2.88 45.82 6.96
C SER A 97 2.42 47.14 6.35
N ALA A 98 1.37 47.68 6.97
CA ALA A 98 0.80 49.02 6.88
C ALA A 98 -0.25 49.28 5.79
N THR A 99 -1.53 49.23 6.19
CA THR A 99 -2.42 50.42 6.24
C THR A 99 -3.69 50.13 7.06
N THR A 100 -3.75 50.77 8.25
CA THR A 100 -4.89 51.49 8.86
C THR A 100 -6.25 50.81 9.11
N THR A 101 -6.50 50.57 10.41
CA THR A 101 -7.64 51.01 11.25
C THR A 101 -9.06 51.03 10.65
N ALA A 102 -9.87 50.03 11.04
CA ALA A 102 -11.29 50.06 11.44
C ALA A 102 -11.85 48.65 11.21
N SER A 103 -12.05 47.80 12.22
CA SER A 103 -13.32 47.71 12.95
C SER A 103 -13.16 46.67 14.06
N ASN A 104 -13.49 47.03 15.30
CA ASN A 104 -13.36 46.17 16.48
C ASN A 104 -14.48 45.11 16.59
N ASP A 105 -15.08 44.70 15.45
CA ASP A 105 -16.28 43.84 15.36
C ASP A 105 -16.04 42.51 14.63
N LEU A 106 -14.79 42.20 14.27
CA LEU A 106 -14.44 40.99 13.52
C LEU A 106 -13.62 39.97 14.31
N ARG A 107 -13.41 40.17 15.61
CA ARG A 107 -12.70 39.19 16.45
C ARG A 107 -13.69 38.20 17.07
N MET A 108 -13.35 36.92 17.01
CA MET A 108 -14.11 35.85 17.65
C MET A 108 -13.18 34.89 18.37
N ASN A 109 -13.69 34.30 19.45
CA ASN A 109 -13.00 33.24 20.17
C ASN A 109 -13.40 31.88 19.58
N CYS A 110 -12.41 31.05 19.29
CA CYS A 110 -12.66 29.70 18.82
C CYS A 110 -13.38 28.86 19.90
N PRO A 111 -14.53 28.22 19.60
CA PRO A 111 -15.32 27.47 20.57
C PRO A 111 -14.68 26.16 21.05
N LYS A 112 -13.55 25.74 20.44
CA LYS A 112 -12.82 24.53 20.83
C LYS A 112 -11.61 24.79 21.72
N CYS A 113 -10.82 25.83 21.42
CA CYS A 113 -9.56 26.10 22.12
C CYS A 113 -9.51 27.48 22.80
N GLY A 114 -10.50 28.35 22.60
CA GLY A 114 -10.56 29.69 23.19
C GLY A 114 -9.68 30.75 22.53
N HIS A 115 -8.91 30.40 21.50
CA HIS A 115 -8.01 31.32 20.80
C HIS A 115 -8.78 32.49 20.16
N GLU A 116 -8.30 33.71 20.37
CA GLU A 116 -8.88 34.94 19.82
C GLU A 116 -8.30 35.23 18.44
N GLN A 117 -9.15 35.25 17.41
CA GLN A 117 -8.75 35.42 16.02
C GLN A 117 -9.79 36.25 15.26
N ALA A 118 -9.43 36.71 14.06
CA ALA A 118 -10.43 37.28 13.16
C ALA A 118 -11.46 36.21 12.74
N LYS A 119 -12.67 36.62 12.39
CA LYS A 119 -13.71 35.72 11.87
C LYS A 119 -13.20 35.05 10.59
N ALA A 120 -12.94 33.76 10.68
CA ALA A 120 -12.37 32.95 9.61
C ALA A 120 -13.08 31.59 9.56
N VAL A 121 -13.04 30.94 8.39
CA VAL A 121 -13.64 29.61 8.18
C VAL A 121 -12.93 28.54 9.02
N GLU A 122 -11.63 28.74 9.30
CA GLU A 122 -10.78 27.83 10.08
C GLU A 122 -10.11 28.53 11.28
N CYS A 123 -9.84 27.78 12.34
CA CYS A 123 -9.08 28.27 13.48
C CYS A 123 -7.57 28.17 13.28
N GLU A 124 -6.87 29.29 13.38
CA GLU A 124 -5.41 29.40 13.20
C GLU A 124 -4.61 28.61 14.25
N ALA A 125 -5.18 28.37 15.44
CA ALA A 125 -4.49 27.67 16.53
C ALA A 125 -4.76 26.16 16.57
N CYS A 126 -5.97 25.70 16.25
CA CYS A 126 -6.36 24.29 16.41
C CYS A 126 -6.95 23.61 15.16
N GLY A 127 -7.01 24.33 14.04
CA GLY A 127 -7.33 23.80 12.70
C GLY A 127 -8.76 23.30 12.53
N ILE A 128 -9.72 23.78 13.33
CA ILE A 128 -11.13 23.41 13.12
C ILE A 128 -11.82 24.36 12.18
N ILE A 129 -12.73 23.81 11.37
CA ILE A 129 -13.70 24.60 10.59
C ILE A 129 -14.82 25.04 11.55
N ILE A 130 -14.89 26.34 11.84
CA ILE A 130 -15.69 26.88 12.95
C ILE A 130 -17.20 26.64 12.72
N ASP A 131 -17.69 26.91 11.51
CA ASP A 131 -19.11 26.73 11.16
C ASP A 131 -19.55 25.26 11.29
N LYS A 132 -18.69 24.33 10.85
CA LYS A 132 -18.97 22.89 10.92
C LYS A 132 -18.95 22.38 12.36
N PHE A 133 -18.09 22.96 13.20
CA PHE A 133 -18.02 22.63 14.62
C PHE A 133 -19.27 23.10 15.37
N LEU A 134 -19.75 24.32 15.08
CA LEU A 134 -20.97 24.87 15.67
C LEU A 134 -22.23 24.09 15.26
N ALA A 135 -22.35 23.71 13.98
CA ALA A 135 -23.45 22.88 13.50
C ALA A 135 -23.54 21.53 14.25
N ARG A 136 -22.39 20.86 14.45
CA ARG A 136 -22.33 19.61 15.21
C ARG A 136 -22.62 19.80 16.71
N GLN A 137 -22.23 20.93 17.29
CA GLN A 137 -22.49 21.24 18.70
C GLN A 137 -23.98 21.50 18.94
N ALA A 138 -24.69 22.13 17.99
CA ALA A 138 -26.13 22.33 18.04
C ALA A 138 -26.90 20.99 17.97
N GLU A 139 -26.50 20.08 17.08
CA GLU A 139 -27.11 18.74 16.96
C GLU A 139 -26.93 17.89 18.24
N LEU A 140 -25.78 18.03 18.92
CA LEU A 140 -25.50 17.35 20.18
C LEU A 140 -26.22 18.00 21.38
N GLY A 141 -26.47 19.31 21.32
CA GLY A 141 -27.19 20.06 22.35
C GLY A 141 -28.68 19.69 22.43
N ASP A 142 -29.34 19.48 21.28
CA ASP A 142 -30.75 19.05 21.22
C ASP A 142 -30.96 17.57 21.54
N SER A 143 -29.89 16.78 21.60
CA SER A 143 -29.94 15.34 21.89
C SER A 143 -29.63 14.98 23.35
N ALA A 144 -29.49 15.95 24.25
CA ALA A 144 -29.08 15.68 25.63
C ALA A 144 -30.19 14.96 26.44
N PRO A 145 -30.02 13.68 26.85
CA PRO A 145 -30.82 13.10 27.91
C PRO A 145 -30.29 13.62 29.25
N ALA A 146 -31.20 13.97 30.16
CA ALA A 146 -30.87 14.38 31.52
C ALA A 146 -29.98 13.33 32.24
N PRO A 147 -29.02 13.74 33.09
CA PRO A 147 -28.11 12.80 33.73
C PRO A 147 -28.84 12.09 34.87
N THR A 148 -29.02 10.78 34.75
CA THR A 148 -29.24 9.90 35.92
C THR A 148 -27.97 9.10 36.17
N ALA A 149 -27.48 9.23 37.40
CA ALA A 149 -26.32 8.58 37.92
C ALA A 149 -26.53 7.06 38.10
N SER A 150 -25.40 6.34 38.02
CA SER A 150 -25.11 5.09 38.75
C SER A 150 -25.87 3.82 38.34
N GLN A 151 -25.17 2.85 37.74
CA GLN A 151 -24.50 1.78 38.48
C GLN A 151 -23.80 0.82 37.53
N ALA A 152 -22.58 0.46 37.91
CA ALA A 152 -21.82 -0.66 37.36
C ALA A 152 -22.50 -1.98 37.73
N ALA A 153 -22.66 -2.88 36.77
CA ALA A 153 -22.81 -4.30 37.03
C ALA A 153 -22.18 -5.09 35.88
N ALA A 154 -21.17 -5.87 36.24
CA ALA A 154 -20.46 -6.80 35.39
C ALA A 154 -21.42 -7.85 34.81
N VAL A 155 -21.41 -8.04 33.50
CA VAL A 155 -21.98 -9.23 32.84
C VAL A 155 -21.09 -9.61 31.67
N ALA A 156 -20.57 -10.85 31.71
CA ALA A 156 -19.79 -11.49 30.66
C ALA A 156 -20.59 -11.61 29.34
N PRO A 157 -19.97 -11.58 28.14
CA PRO A 157 -20.72 -11.78 26.92
C PRO A 157 -20.81 -13.28 26.60
N THR A 158 -22.00 -13.84 26.79
CA THR A 158 -22.48 -14.98 26.02
C THR A 158 -22.87 -14.46 24.63
N SER A 159 -22.40 -15.15 23.60
CA SER A 159 -22.65 -14.89 22.19
C SER A 159 -24.15 -14.87 21.85
N ALA A 160 -24.65 -13.73 21.38
CA ALA A 160 -25.91 -13.61 20.64
C ALA A 160 -25.73 -12.58 19.50
N PRO A 161 -26.38 -12.77 18.33
CA PRO A 161 -26.02 -12.10 17.09
C PRO A 161 -26.52 -10.65 17.06
N ILE A 162 -25.57 -9.74 16.82
CA ILE A 162 -25.83 -8.36 16.46
C ILE A 162 -26.62 -8.30 15.15
N SER A 163 -27.78 -7.66 15.22
CA SER A 163 -28.60 -7.23 14.09
C SER A 163 -27.75 -6.48 13.07
N ALA A 164 -27.58 -7.08 11.89
CA ALA A 164 -26.83 -6.54 10.77
C ALA A 164 -27.56 -5.36 10.13
N THR A 165 -27.10 -4.14 10.38
CA THR A 165 -27.37 -3.06 9.42
C THR A 165 -26.46 -3.28 8.20
N PRO A 166 -26.95 -3.15 6.95
CA PRO A 166 -26.18 -3.44 5.73
C PRO A 166 -24.88 -2.63 5.55
N TYR A 167 -24.69 -1.57 6.33
CA TYR A 167 -23.51 -0.70 6.33
C TYR A 167 -22.76 -0.72 7.66
N ALA A 168 -22.99 -1.72 8.53
CA ALA A 168 -22.21 -1.86 9.75
C ALA A 168 -20.73 -2.08 9.38
N PRO A 169 -19.82 -1.16 9.75
CA PRO A 169 -18.40 -1.38 9.51
C PRO A 169 -17.94 -2.58 10.34
N PRO A 170 -17.02 -3.42 9.81
CA PRO A 170 -16.49 -4.53 10.57
C PRO A 170 -15.81 -4.01 11.84
N THR A 171 -16.25 -4.48 13.00
CA THR A 171 -15.66 -4.11 14.28
C THR A 171 -14.36 -4.87 14.46
N ALA A 172 -13.22 -4.20 14.29
CA ALA A 172 -11.95 -4.71 14.77
C ALA A 172 -11.94 -4.64 16.31
N ASN A 173 -11.48 -5.68 16.98
CA ASN A 173 -11.26 -5.63 18.42
C ASN A 173 -10.03 -4.74 18.70
N VAL A 174 -10.25 -3.45 18.96
CA VAL A 174 -9.20 -2.46 19.26
C VAL A 174 -8.96 -2.34 20.77
N ALA A 175 -9.77 -3.00 21.60
CA ALA A 175 -9.68 -2.92 23.05
C ALA A 175 -8.59 -3.82 23.65
N GLU A 176 -8.02 -4.71 22.86
CA GLU A 176 -6.93 -5.57 23.32
C GLU A 176 -5.64 -4.75 23.37
N ALA A 177 -5.13 -4.53 24.58
CA ALA A 177 -3.83 -3.93 24.83
C ALA A 177 -2.73 -4.89 24.35
N LEU A 178 -2.50 -4.91 23.04
CA LEU A 178 -1.41 -5.63 22.44
C LEU A 178 -0.08 -4.97 22.86
N PRO A 179 0.99 -5.73 23.09
CA PRO A 179 2.29 -5.17 23.40
C PRO A 179 2.73 -4.22 22.27
N GLU A 180 3.25 -3.05 22.66
CA GLU A 180 3.72 -2.01 21.74
C GLU A 180 4.78 -2.55 20.75
N PHE A 181 5.52 -3.57 21.17
CA PHE A 181 6.51 -4.25 20.34
C PHE A 181 6.23 -5.76 20.27
N ALA A 182 6.06 -6.27 19.05
CA ALA A 182 6.04 -7.70 18.81
C ALA A 182 7.47 -8.26 18.96
N GLU A 183 7.61 -9.23 19.87
CA GLU A 183 8.85 -9.95 20.08
C GLU A 183 9.25 -10.71 18.82
N LEU A 184 10.50 -10.57 18.42
CA LEU A 184 11.03 -11.17 17.19
C LEU A 184 11.20 -12.66 17.48
N LYS A 185 10.50 -13.55 16.77
CA LYS A 185 10.84 -14.97 16.73
C LYS A 185 11.89 -15.16 15.63
N PRO A 186 13.21 -15.20 15.92
CA PRO A 186 14.25 -15.22 14.89
C PRO A 186 14.17 -16.49 14.01
N PHE A 187 13.75 -17.61 14.58
CA PHE A 187 13.70 -18.93 13.93
C PHE A 187 12.28 -19.38 13.49
N GLY A 188 11.30 -18.49 13.51
CA GLY A 188 9.96 -18.77 12.98
C GLY A 188 9.82 -18.40 11.51
N ILE A 189 8.76 -18.87 10.86
CA ILE A 189 8.32 -18.37 9.53
C ILE A 189 7.07 -17.49 9.63
N GLU A 190 6.34 -17.56 10.74
CA GLU A 190 5.19 -16.69 10.95
C GLU A 190 5.58 -15.26 11.34
N GLY A 191 4.76 -14.31 10.91
CA GLY A 191 4.86 -12.90 11.27
C GLY A 191 5.38 -12.00 10.15
N ARG A 192 5.37 -10.70 10.44
CA ARG A 192 5.91 -9.63 9.58
C ARG A 192 7.12 -8.99 10.24
N ILE A 193 8.12 -8.63 9.45
CA ILE A 193 9.30 -7.88 9.92
C ILE A 193 9.37 -6.51 9.25
N GLY A 194 9.44 -5.46 10.08
CA GLY A 194 9.60 -4.08 9.61
C GLY A 194 10.96 -3.85 8.94
N ARG A 195 11.03 -2.84 8.07
CA ARG A 195 12.21 -2.51 7.24
C ARG A 195 13.49 -2.30 8.06
N LEU A 196 13.40 -1.54 9.16
CA LEU A 196 14.56 -1.25 10.02
C LEU A 196 15.11 -2.52 10.69
N ARG A 197 14.23 -3.38 11.22
CA ARG A 197 14.61 -4.64 11.85
C ARG A 197 15.22 -5.61 10.82
N TYR A 198 14.66 -5.66 9.62
CA TYR A 198 15.21 -6.43 8.51
C TYR A 198 16.66 -6.01 8.17
N LEU A 199 16.88 -4.70 7.99
CA LEU A 199 18.22 -4.17 7.71
C LEU A 199 19.20 -4.45 8.85
N ALA A 200 18.81 -4.18 10.10
CA ALA A 200 19.65 -4.43 11.26
C ALA A 200 20.08 -5.90 11.37
N TRP A 201 19.14 -6.85 11.24
CA TRP A 201 19.45 -8.28 11.32
C TRP A 201 20.25 -8.78 10.12
N SER A 202 20.01 -8.25 8.92
CA SER A 202 20.84 -8.59 7.74
C SER A 202 22.30 -8.13 7.92
N LEU A 203 22.51 -6.94 8.50
CA LEU A 203 23.86 -6.44 8.81
C LEU A 203 24.56 -7.26 9.89
N VAL A 204 23.86 -7.63 10.97
CA VAL A 204 24.40 -8.50 12.02
C VAL A 204 24.79 -9.86 11.47
N MET A 205 23.93 -10.45 10.62
CA MET A 205 24.22 -11.73 9.97
C MET A 205 25.40 -11.63 9.00
N MET A 206 25.49 -10.55 8.23
CA MET A 206 26.63 -10.31 7.33
C MET A 206 27.94 -10.14 8.11
N ALA A 207 27.93 -9.39 9.21
CA ALA A 207 29.10 -9.24 10.07
C ALA A 207 29.51 -10.59 10.69
N ALA A 208 28.56 -11.39 11.17
CA ALA A 208 28.82 -12.74 11.66
C ALA A 208 29.42 -13.65 10.57
N ALA A 209 28.93 -13.55 9.34
CA ALA A 209 29.48 -14.27 8.18
C ALA A 209 30.95 -13.96 7.97
N LEU A 210 31.30 -12.67 7.99
CA LEU A 210 32.66 -12.18 7.78
C LEU A 210 33.59 -12.64 8.89
N VAL A 211 33.12 -12.66 10.15
CA VAL A 211 33.88 -13.17 11.28
C VAL A 211 34.12 -14.69 11.13
N ILE A 212 33.09 -15.46 10.79
CA ILE A 212 33.21 -16.92 10.61
C ILE A 212 34.16 -17.24 9.45
N LEU A 213 34.01 -16.58 8.30
CA LEU A 213 34.90 -16.75 7.15
C LEU A 213 36.31 -16.29 7.46
N GLY A 214 36.48 -15.18 8.16
CA GLY A 214 37.78 -14.64 8.55
C GLY A 214 38.53 -15.55 9.52
N ILE A 215 37.85 -16.10 10.53
CA ILE A 215 38.41 -17.08 11.46
C ILE A 215 38.72 -18.39 10.72
N GLY A 216 37.80 -18.88 9.87
CA GLY A 216 38.04 -20.08 9.08
C GLY A 216 39.27 -19.94 8.18
N ALA A 217 39.38 -18.83 7.46
CA ALA A 217 40.52 -18.54 6.58
C ALA A 217 41.83 -18.37 7.36
N SER A 218 41.81 -17.70 8.52
CA SER A 218 43.03 -17.51 9.34
C SER A 218 43.53 -18.81 9.95
N VAL A 219 42.62 -19.70 10.40
CA VAL A 219 42.95 -21.03 10.92
C VAL A 219 43.53 -21.91 9.81
N ILE A 220 42.95 -21.90 8.61
CA ILE A 220 43.47 -22.63 7.45
C ILE A 220 44.86 -22.13 7.06
N PHE A 221 45.08 -20.81 7.08
CA PHE A 221 46.38 -20.22 6.76
C PHE A 221 47.45 -20.55 7.81
N ALA A 222 47.09 -20.50 9.11
CA ALA A 222 48.02 -20.73 10.21
C ALA A 222 48.47 -22.19 10.36
N LEU A 223 47.62 -23.16 10.01
CA LEU A 223 47.91 -24.59 10.12
C LEU A 223 48.62 -25.18 8.90
N GLY A 224 48.76 -24.42 7.81
CA GLY A 224 49.29 -24.91 6.54
C GLY A 224 48.30 -25.80 5.76
N SER A 225 48.55 -25.98 4.47
CA SER A 225 47.69 -26.80 3.58
C SER A 225 47.91 -28.31 3.71
N ASP A 226 48.80 -28.75 4.59
CA ASP A 226 49.04 -30.16 4.85
C ASP A 226 47.76 -30.74 5.45
N THR A 227 47.13 -31.65 4.70
CA THR A 227 45.76 -32.12 4.87
C THR A 227 45.59 -32.92 6.17
N SER A 228 45.59 -32.21 7.28
CA SER A 228 45.39 -32.73 8.62
C SER A 228 43.89 -32.90 8.87
N LEU A 229 43.53 -33.94 9.63
CA LEU A 229 42.14 -34.21 10.04
C LEU A 229 41.46 -32.97 10.67
N LEU A 230 42.25 -32.08 11.29
CA LEU A 230 41.79 -30.83 11.89
C LEU A 230 41.25 -29.80 10.86
N THR A 231 41.90 -29.65 9.71
CA THR A 231 41.45 -28.70 8.66
C THR A 231 40.17 -29.18 7.99
N ILE A 232 40.01 -30.49 7.80
CA ILE A 232 38.78 -31.09 7.28
C ILE A 232 37.61 -30.86 8.26
N ILE A 233 37.84 -31.11 9.55
CA ILE A 233 36.81 -30.88 10.59
C ILE A 233 36.44 -29.39 10.67
N GLY A 234 37.43 -28.49 10.65
CA GLY A 234 37.19 -27.05 10.65
C GLY A 234 36.40 -26.58 9.43
N GLY A 235 36.73 -27.09 8.23
CA GLY A 235 35.98 -26.82 7.00
C GLY A 235 34.54 -27.33 7.05
N LEU A 236 34.31 -28.53 7.58
CA LEU A 236 32.97 -29.09 7.79
C LEU A 236 32.16 -28.26 8.79
N LEU A 237 32.77 -27.84 9.91
CA LEU A 237 32.11 -27.00 10.90
C LEU A 237 31.75 -25.62 10.32
N GLY A 238 32.67 -25.03 9.54
CA GLY A 238 32.46 -23.76 8.86
C GLY A 238 31.35 -23.83 7.80
N THR A 239 31.33 -24.90 7.00
CA THR A 239 30.25 -25.10 6.01
C THR A 239 28.90 -25.31 6.68
N LEU A 240 28.81 -26.08 7.77
CA LEU A 240 27.60 -26.21 8.57
C LEU A 240 27.14 -24.85 9.14
N ALA A 241 28.06 -24.03 9.62
CA ALA A 241 27.75 -22.69 10.11
C ALA A 241 27.18 -21.80 8.99
N VAL A 242 27.77 -21.82 7.79
CA VAL A 242 27.26 -21.10 6.61
C VAL A 242 25.85 -21.58 6.22
N ILE A 243 25.61 -22.90 6.22
CA ILE A 243 24.28 -23.46 5.94
C ILE A 243 23.25 -22.97 6.96
N ALA A 244 23.57 -23.03 8.26
CA ALA A 244 22.68 -22.53 9.31
C ALA A 244 22.38 -21.03 9.12
N MET A 245 23.40 -20.25 8.76
CA MET A 245 23.25 -18.83 8.48
C MET A 245 22.35 -18.56 7.26
N ALA A 246 22.50 -19.35 6.19
CA ALA A 246 21.66 -19.28 5.01
C ALA A 246 20.19 -19.61 5.35
N VAL A 247 19.94 -20.65 6.16
CA VAL A 247 18.59 -21.01 6.62
C VAL A 247 17.94 -19.85 7.39
N VAL A 248 18.65 -19.21 8.31
CA VAL A 248 18.13 -18.04 9.04
C VAL A 248 17.89 -16.85 8.10
N SER A 249 18.77 -16.62 7.12
CA SER A 249 18.60 -15.56 6.12
C SER A 249 17.33 -15.74 5.29
N ILE A 250 17.03 -16.98 4.90
CA ILE A 250 15.83 -17.34 4.14
C ILE A 250 14.59 -17.10 5.01
N GLN A 251 14.60 -17.52 6.27
CA GLN A 251 13.48 -17.27 7.19
C GLN A 251 13.18 -15.77 7.38
N ILE A 252 14.23 -14.94 7.49
CA ILE A 252 14.07 -13.48 7.56
C ILE A 252 13.50 -12.92 6.24
N GLY A 253 13.95 -13.46 5.10
CA GLY A 253 13.44 -13.11 3.77
C GLY A 253 11.96 -13.45 3.58
N VAL A 254 11.52 -14.64 4.00
CA VAL A 254 10.11 -15.06 3.98
C VAL A 254 9.24 -14.10 4.79
N LYS A 255 9.66 -13.73 6.01
CA LYS A 255 8.93 -12.73 6.82
C LYS A 255 8.84 -11.35 6.16
N ARG A 256 9.83 -10.99 5.33
CA ARG A 256 9.80 -9.73 4.55
C ARG A 256 8.84 -9.84 3.38
N LEU A 257 8.74 -11.01 2.75
CA LEU A 257 7.76 -11.30 1.70
C LEU A 257 6.32 -11.18 2.24
N HIS A 258 6.08 -11.73 3.44
CA HIS A 258 4.81 -11.57 4.16
C HIS A 258 4.45 -10.11 4.45
N ASP A 259 5.44 -9.22 4.65
CA ASP A 259 5.21 -7.78 4.83
C ASP A 259 4.75 -7.08 3.53
N ILE A 260 5.09 -7.64 2.36
CA ILE A 260 4.69 -7.14 1.03
C ILE A 260 3.34 -7.74 0.59
N GLY A 261 2.77 -8.65 1.39
CA GLY A 261 1.51 -9.34 1.08
C GLY A 261 1.69 -10.52 0.11
N TRP A 262 2.92 -10.99 -0.07
CA TRP A 262 3.22 -12.20 -0.84
C TRP A 262 3.44 -13.37 0.12
N SER A 263 2.86 -14.54 -0.17
CA SER A 263 3.18 -15.78 0.53
C SER A 263 4.59 -16.25 0.13
N GLY A 264 5.45 -16.48 1.12
CA GLY A 264 6.80 -17.00 0.92
C GLY A 264 6.89 -18.52 0.92
#